data_AF-A0A7X3FZM4-F1
#
_entry.id   AF-A0A7X3FZM4-F1
#
_cell.length_a   1.000
_cell.length_b   1.000
_cell.length_c   1.000
_cell.angle_alpha   90.00
_cell.angle_beta   90.00
_cell.angle_gamma   90.00
#
_symmetry.space_group_name_H-M   'P 1'
#
loop_
_entity.id
_entity.type
_entity.pdbx_description
1 polymer ?
#
loop_
_entity_poly.entity_id
_entity_poly.type
_entity_poly.pdbx_seq_one_letter_code
_entity_poly.pdbx_strand_id
1 'polypeptide(L)'
;MRPLPLALSASLLLFAPGAGAQSGNYPINDDTPISRVEVTAQPRPAFRIWDYQAEDVSGAYALSNGWRLKVKPARDGIVAQIDKQHPMRLIAQSPDRFVSRDGNVIMEFNKGDTRDDMMMSYVPSDVTDPRLAQIIVVTAKMAQR
;
A
#
# COMPACT_ATOMS: atom_id res chain seq x y z
N MET A 1 -62.89 -9.37 30.87
CA MET A 1 -62.04 -8.26 31.36
C MET A 1 -60.93 -8.81 32.24
N ARG A 2 -59.68 -8.86 31.72
CA ARG A 2 -58.38 -8.70 32.43
C ARG A 2 -57.23 -9.25 31.54
N PRO A 3 -55.99 -8.74 31.70
CA PRO A 3 -55.14 -8.37 30.56
C PRO A 3 -53.96 -9.33 30.29
N LEU A 4 -53.36 -9.12 29.12
CA LEU A 4 -52.05 -9.63 28.65
C LEU A 4 -50.94 -9.61 29.71
N PRO A 5 -49.90 -10.44 29.48
CA PRO A 5 -48.57 -9.86 29.44
C PRO A 5 -47.82 -10.18 28.14
N LEU A 6 -47.05 -9.17 27.71
CA LEU A 6 -46.08 -9.19 26.63
C LEU A 6 -44.98 -10.23 26.89
N ALA A 7 -44.51 -10.87 25.81
CA ALA A 7 -43.14 -11.35 25.71
C ALA A 7 -42.50 -10.71 24.47
N LEU A 8 -41.70 -9.66 24.71
CA LEU A 8 -40.79 -9.10 23.71
C LEU A 8 -39.77 -10.18 23.31
N SER A 9 -39.81 -10.63 22.07
CA SER A 9 -38.67 -11.33 21.47
C SER A 9 -37.71 -10.27 20.93
N ALA A 10 -36.68 -9.95 21.72
CA ALA A 10 -35.55 -9.13 21.32
C ALA A 10 -34.66 -9.96 20.38
N SER A 11 -34.88 -9.82 19.07
CA SER A 11 -33.98 -10.37 18.05
C SER A 11 -32.69 -9.55 17.99
N LEU A 12 -31.70 -9.95 18.78
CA LEU A 12 -30.30 -9.53 18.64
C LEU A 12 -29.71 -10.15 17.37
N LEU A 13 -29.91 -9.51 16.21
CA LEU A 13 -29.14 -9.78 15.02
C LEU A 13 -27.77 -9.11 15.15
N LEU A 14 -26.88 -9.79 15.88
CA LEU A 14 -25.44 -9.60 15.80
C LEU A 14 -24.87 -10.36 14.60
N PHE A 15 -23.78 -9.83 14.07
CA PHE A 15 -22.83 -10.41 13.10
C PHE A 15 -23.18 -10.32 11.61
N ALA A 16 -22.69 -9.27 10.95
CA ALA A 16 -21.35 -9.32 10.37
C ALA A 16 -20.96 -7.94 9.81
N PRO A 17 -19.87 -7.29 10.27
CA PRO A 17 -19.20 -6.36 9.38
C PRO A 17 -18.60 -7.20 8.26
N GLY A 18 -19.25 -7.19 7.11
CA GLY A 18 -18.60 -7.59 5.88
C GLY A 18 -17.40 -6.68 5.72
N ALA A 19 -16.22 -7.14 6.13
CA ALA A 19 -14.96 -6.61 5.66
C ALA A 19 -14.96 -6.88 4.15
N GLY A 20 -15.55 -5.96 3.41
CA GLY A 20 -15.46 -5.92 1.97
C GLY A 20 -13.98 -5.87 1.66
N ALA A 21 -13.43 -7.00 1.20
CA ALA A 21 -12.18 -7.00 0.49
C ALA A 21 -12.43 -6.14 -0.75
N GLN A 22 -12.10 -4.86 -0.65
CA GLN A 22 -12.32 -3.88 -1.69
C GLN A 22 -11.62 -4.37 -2.96
N SER A 23 -12.41 -4.53 -4.02
CA SER A 23 -11.98 -4.74 -5.40
C SER A 23 -11.29 -3.48 -5.95
N GLY A 24 -10.31 -2.94 -5.22
CA GLY A 24 -9.48 -1.86 -5.74
C GLY A 24 -8.42 -2.45 -6.67
N ASN A 25 -8.07 -1.70 -7.71
CA ASN A 25 -7.03 -2.10 -8.66
C ASN A 25 -5.67 -2.07 -7.98
N TYR A 26 -5.17 -3.23 -7.56
CA TYR A 26 -3.83 -3.35 -6.98
C TYR A 26 -2.76 -3.02 -8.03
N PRO A 27 -1.62 -2.44 -7.63
CA PRO A 27 -0.45 -2.40 -8.49
C PRO A 27 0.14 -3.81 -8.61
N ILE A 28 0.09 -4.39 -9.81
CA ILE A 28 0.76 -5.65 -10.15
C ILE A 28 2.13 -5.29 -10.76
N ASN A 29 3.21 -5.72 -10.11
CA ASN A 29 4.53 -5.76 -10.74
C ASN A 29 4.60 -7.08 -11.52
N ASP A 30 4.28 -7.04 -12.81
CA ASP A 30 4.46 -8.20 -13.66
C ASP A 30 5.91 -8.22 -14.16
N ASP A 31 6.62 -9.33 -13.98
CA ASP A 31 7.99 -9.53 -14.50
C ASP A 31 8.00 -9.69 -16.04
N THR A 32 6.85 -9.51 -16.68
CA THR A 32 6.69 -9.55 -18.13
C THR A 32 7.20 -8.26 -18.77
N PRO A 33 8.05 -8.34 -19.83
CA PRO A 33 8.58 -7.15 -20.49
C PRO A 33 7.48 -6.47 -21.31
N ILE A 34 6.78 -5.52 -20.70
CA ILE A 34 5.87 -4.62 -21.42
C ILE A 34 6.72 -3.60 -22.18
N SER A 35 6.46 -3.44 -23.49
CA SER A 35 7.16 -2.48 -24.36
C SER A 35 7.09 -1.07 -23.77
N ARG A 36 8.22 -0.62 -23.20
CA ARG A 36 8.37 0.66 -22.51
C ARG A 36 8.59 1.79 -23.51
N VAL A 37 7.89 2.90 -23.31
CA VAL A 37 8.39 4.20 -23.77
C VAL A 37 9.56 4.55 -22.85
N GLU A 38 10.78 4.50 -23.39
CA GLU A 38 11.98 4.91 -22.68
C GLU A 38 11.96 6.43 -22.47
N VAL A 39 11.44 6.86 -21.31
CA VAL A 39 11.82 8.15 -20.76
C VAL A 39 13.24 7.96 -20.24
N THR A 40 14.23 8.58 -20.89
CA THR A 40 15.63 8.56 -20.48
C THR A 40 15.81 9.32 -19.16
N ALA A 41 15.31 8.78 -18.06
CA ALA A 41 15.76 9.17 -16.73
C ALA A 41 17.14 8.53 -16.55
N GLN A 42 18.17 9.36 -16.41
CA GLN A 42 19.53 8.90 -16.09
C GLN A 42 19.45 7.88 -14.93
N PRO A 43 20.06 6.69 -15.05
CA PRO A 43 20.11 5.72 -13.97
C PRO A 43 20.80 6.40 -12.79
N ARG A 44 20.04 6.83 -11.79
CA ARG A 44 20.62 7.38 -10.57
C ARG A 44 21.34 6.22 -9.88
N PRO A 45 22.58 6.43 -9.38
CA PRO A 45 23.27 5.40 -8.64
C PRO A 45 22.36 4.92 -7.51
N ALA A 46 22.21 3.60 -7.35
CA ALA A 46 21.38 3.02 -6.32
C ALA A 46 21.72 3.66 -4.97
N PHE A 47 20.74 4.34 -4.36
CA PHE A 47 20.99 5.04 -3.10
C PHE A 47 21.19 3.97 -2.04
N ARG A 48 22.40 3.91 -1.47
CA ARG A 48 22.71 2.94 -0.43
C ARG A 48 22.12 3.42 0.87
N ILE A 49 21.15 2.67 1.38
CA ILE A 49 20.61 2.85 2.74
C ILE A 49 21.30 1.88 3.70
N TRP A 50 21.31 2.25 4.96
CA TRP A 50 21.72 1.38 6.06
C TRP A 50 20.53 0.55 6.56
N ASP A 51 20.82 -0.61 7.17
CA ASP A 51 19.78 -1.52 7.66
C ASP A 51 18.81 -0.81 8.63
N TYR A 52 19.33 0.02 9.54
CA TYR A 52 18.51 0.78 10.49
C TYR A 52 17.51 1.73 9.81
N GLN A 53 17.82 2.23 8.61
CA GLN A 53 16.91 3.11 7.86
C GLN A 53 15.76 2.31 7.24
N ALA A 54 16.05 1.10 6.76
CA ALA A 54 15.01 0.19 6.27
C ALA A 54 14.14 -0.34 7.42
N GLU A 55 14.73 -0.54 8.59
CA GLU A 55 14.03 -0.96 9.81
C GLU A 55 13.09 0.13 10.34
N ASP A 56 13.47 1.41 10.28
CA ASP A 56 12.66 2.51 10.80
C ASP A 56 11.30 2.66 10.07
N VAL A 57 11.30 2.39 8.78
CA VAL A 57 10.09 2.38 7.93
C VAL A 57 9.41 1.01 7.84
N SER A 58 9.91 0.02 8.58
CA SER A 58 9.31 -1.31 8.61
C SER A 58 8.10 -1.36 9.55
N GLY A 59 7.13 -2.19 9.20
CA GLY A 59 5.89 -2.32 9.98
C GLY A 59 4.67 -2.63 9.13
N ALA A 60 3.52 -2.61 9.78
CA ALA A 60 2.22 -2.69 9.13
C ALA A 60 1.59 -1.30 9.07
N TYR A 61 1.07 -0.93 7.92
CA TYR A 61 0.39 0.33 7.65
C TYR A 61 -1.06 0.08 7.25
N ALA A 62 -1.96 0.91 7.76
CA ALA A 62 -3.35 0.96 7.30
C ALA A 62 -3.45 2.04 6.22
N LEU A 63 -3.76 1.64 4.98
CA LEU A 63 -3.94 2.55 3.86
C LEU A 63 -5.34 3.19 3.91
N SER A 64 -5.44 4.44 3.44
CA SER A 64 -6.69 5.21 3.42
C SER A 64 -7.77 4.59 2.54
N ASN A 65 -7.37 3.74 1.59
CA ASN A 65 -8.29 2.98 0.74
C ASN A 65 -8.72 1.62 1.34
N GLY A 66 -8.42 1.36 2.61
CA GLY A 66 -8.85 0.16 3.34
C GLY A 66 -7.88 -1.02 3.29
N TRP A 67 -6.83 -0.95 2.48
CA TRP A 67 -5.83 -2.01 2.38
C TRP A 67 -4.85 -2.02 3.55
N ARG A 68 -4.25 -3.20 3.80
CA ARG A 68 -3.14 -3.32 4.75
C ARG A 68 -1.83 -3.50 3.99
N LEU A 69 -0.88 -2.63 4.24
CA LEU A 69 0.47 -2.75 3.70
C LEU A 69 1.41 -3.30 4.79
N LYS A 70 2.20 -4.32 4.46
CA LYS A 70 3.29 -4.82 5.29
C LYS A 70 4.61 -4.48 4.64
N VAL A 71 5.46 -3.75 5.35
CA VAL A 71 6.80 -3.35 4.91
C VAL A 71 7.85 -4.12 5.71
N LYS A 72 8.80 -4.72 5.02
CA LYS A 72 9.95 -5.43 5.59
C LYS A 72 11.25 -4.85 5.04
N PRO A 73 12.31 -4.77 5.86
CA PRO A 73 13.62 -4.32 5.40
C PRO A 73 14.21 -5.31 4.38
N ALA A 74 14.99 -4.79 3.44
CA ALA A 74 15.76 -5.59 2.48
C ALA A 74 17.11 -4.90 2.18
N ARG A 75 18.08 -5.66 1.68
CA ARG A 75 19.48 -5.21 1.49
C ARG A 75 19.66 -3.88 0.74
N ASP A 76 18.79 -3.59 -0.22
CA ASP A 76 18.89 -2.40 -1.10
C ASP A 76 17.62 -1.52 -1.03
N GLY A 77 16.80 -1.69 0.01
CA GLY A 77 15.50 -1.02 0.10
C GLY A 77 14.52 -1.75 1.01
N ILE A 78 13.32 -1.99 0.51
CA ILE A 78 12.24 -2.65 1.25
C ILE A 78 11.52 -3.68 0.38
N VAL A 79 10.84 -4.60 1.05
CA VAL A 79 9.82 -5.45 0.45
C VAL A 79 8.48 -5.04 1.04
N ALA A 80 7.56 -4.64 0.16
CA ALA A 80 6.22 -4.25 0.55
C ALA A 80 5.20 -5.31 0.09
N GLN A 81 4.21 -5.60 0.90
CA GLN A 81 3.14 -6.54 0.56
C GLN A 81 1.80 -5.93 0.90
N ILE A 82 0.92 -5.84 -0.09
CA ILE A 82 -0.45 -5.33 0.09
C ILE A 82 -1.36 -6.54 0.32
N ASP A 83 -2.04 -6.60 1.46
CA ASP A 83 -2.93 -7.68 1.88
C ASP A 83 -2.34 -9.09 1.65
N LYS A 84 -2.88 -9.83 0.67
CA LYS A 84 -2.44 -11.19 0.28
C LYS A 84 -1.75 -11.23 -1.08
N GLN A 85 -1.41 -10.07 -1.65
CA GLN A 85 -0.75 -9.97 -2.95
C GLN A 85 0.71 -10.41 -2.89
N HIS A 86 1.28 -10.61 -4.07
CA HIS A 86 2.70 -10.89 -4.23
C HIS A 86 3.53 -9.74 -3.63
N PRO A 87 4.54 -10.05 -2.78
CA PRO A 87 5.44 -9.03 -2.26
C PRO A 87 6.19 -8.33 -3.41
N MET A 88 6.21 -7.02 -3.38
CA MET A 88 6.93 -6.18 -4.34
C MET A 88 8.21 -5.63 -3.70
N ARG A 89 9.30 -5.65 -4.46
CA ARG A 89 10.59 -5.11 -4.03
C ARG A 89 10.72 -3.66 -4.47
N LEU A 90 10.98 -2.76 -3.52
CA LEU A 90 11.27 -1.36 -3.80
C LEU A 90 12.72 -1.05 -3.44
N ILE A 91 13.34 -0.24 -4.29
CA ILE A 91 14.73 0.21 -4.17
C ILE A 91 14.71 1.60 -3.54
N ALA A 92 15.64 1.85 -2.60
CA ALA A 92 15.77 3.18 -2.02
C ALA A 92 16.30 4.19 -3.04
N GLN A 93 15.66 5.36 -3.09
CA GLN A 93 16.16 6.54 -3.82
C GLN A 93 16.62 7.64 -2.87
N SER A 94 16.11 7.66 -1.64
CA SER A 94 16.56 8.49 -0.53
C SER A 94 16.16 7.79 0.79
N PRO A 95 16.55 8.30 1.98
CA PRO A 95 16.22 7.65 3.26
C PRO A 95 14.71 7.44 3.47
N ASP A 96 13.88 8.36 2.97
CA ASP A 96 12.44 8.34 3.14
C ASP A 96 11.69 7.98 1.85
N ARG A 97 12.37 7.60 0.75
CA ARG A 97 11.73 7.38 -0.57
C ARG A 97 12.20 6.09 -1.22
N PHE A 98 11.23 5.27 -1.58
CA PHE A 98 11.43 3.95 -2.17
C PHE A 98 10.61 3.81 -3.44
N VAL A 99 11.19 3.19 -4.46
CA VAL A 99 10.56 3.07 -5.78
C VAL A 99 10.72 1.65 -6.28
N SER A 100 9.62 1.09 -6.77
CA SER A 100 9.61 -0.16 -7.54
C SER A 100 10.60 -0.12 -8.70
N ARG A 101 11.08 -1.30 -9.13
CA ARG A 101 12.02 -1.40 -10.25
C ARG A 101 11.43 -0.82 -11.54
N ASP A 102 10.11 -0.92 -11.70
CA ASP A 102 9.41 -0.46 -12.88
C ASP A 102 9.07 1.04 -12.87
N GLY A 103 9.19 1.70 -11.72
CA GLY A 103 8.84 3.09 -11.50
C GLY A 103 7.35 3.34 -11.27
N ASN A 104 6.52 2.29 -11.28
CA ASN A 104 5.07 2.42 -11.23
C ASN A 104 4.53 2.56 -9.82
N VAL A 105 5.32 2.19 -8.81
CA VAL A 105 5.01 2.35 -7.39
C VAL A 105 6.10 3.17 -6.73
N ILE A 106 5.71 4.25 -6.05
CA ILE A 106 6.57 5.10 -5.24
C ILE A 106 5.99 5.14 -3.83
N MET A 107 6.83 4.89 -2.83
CA MET A 107 6.49 5.03 -1.41
C MET A 107 7.37 6.10 -0.80
N GLU A 108 6.74 7.06 -0.15
CA GLU A 108 7.43 8.11 0.61
C GLU A 108 6.98 8.07 2.07
N PHE A 109 7.92 7.86 2.97
CA PHE A 109 7.71 7.73 4.41
C PHE A 109 8.01 9.05 5.12
N ASN A 110 7.75 9.08 6.42
CA ASN A 110 8.08 10.18 7.30
C ASN A 110 7.54 11.54 6.82
N LYS A 111 6.32 11.51 6.27
CA LYS A 111 5.58 12.71 5.84
C LYS A 111 4.71 13.24 6.98
N GLY A 112 4.17 14.45 6.77
CA GLY A 112 3.35 15.14 7.75
C GLY A 112 4.16 15.68 8.93
N ASP A 113 3.48 16.41 9.81
CA ASP A 113 4.13 17.09 10.94
C ASP A 113 4.69 16.12 11.99
N THR A 114 4.06 14.94 12.14
CA THR A 114 4.49 13.93 13.11
C THR A 114 5.51 12.93 12.55
N ARG A 115 5.81 13.01 11.24
CA ARG A 115 6.67 12.04 10.53
C ARG A 115 6.20 10.58 10.63
N ASP A 116 4.91 10.34 10.87
CA ASP A 116 4.34 8.98 10.92
C ASP A 116 3.55 8.62 9.66
N ASP A 117 3.34 9.60 8.77
CA ASP A 117 2.54 9.40 7.58
C ASP A 117 3.41 8.82 6.46
N MET A 118 2.80 7.89 5.73
CA MET A 118 3.35 7.36 4.49
C MET A 118 2.41 7.70 3.34
N MET A 119 2.99 8.06 2.20
CA MET A 119 2.28 8.26 0.94
C MET A 119 2.76 7.22 -0.06
N MET A 120 1.83 6.49 -0.66
CA MET A 120 2.08 5.57 -1.75
C MET A 120 1.38 6.09 -2.99
N SER A 121 2.13 6.29 -4.07
CA SER A 121 1.58 6.53 -5.39
C SER A 121 1.80 5.32 -6.28
N TYR A 122 0.79 4.95 -7.05
CA TYR A 122 0.92 3.86 -7.99
C TYR A 122 0.10 4.04 -9.27
N VAL A 123 0.51 3.33 -10.31
CA VAL A 123 -0.22 3.20 -11.57
C VAL A 123 -0.94 1.85 -11.59
N PRO A 124 -2.27 1.80 -11.74
CA PRO A 124 -3.01 0.55 -11.84
C PRO A 124 -2.62 -0.22 -13.11
N SER A 125 -2.42 -1.52 -12.96
CA SER A 125 -2.01 -2.43 -14.04
C SER A 125 -3.12 -2.83 -15.01
N ASP A 126 -4.38 -2.48 -14.72
CA ASP A 126 -5.55 -2.78 -15.56
C ASP A 126 -5.84 -1.70 -16.61
N VAL A 127 -5.06 -0.62 -16.64
CA VAL A 127 -5.22 0.43 -17.65
C VAL A 127 -4.43 0.06 -18.91
N THR A 128 -5.15 -0.35 -19.95
CA THR A 128 -4.59 -0.76 -21.26
C THR A 128 -3.82 0.35 -21.98
N ASP A 129 -4.10 1.63 -21.68
CA ASP A 129 -3.37 2.78 -22.20
C ASP A 129 -2.65 3.54 -21.06
N PRO A 130 -1.30 3.49 -21.00
CA PRO A 130 -0.50 4.22 -20.01
C PRO A 130 -0.75 5.74 -20.01
N ARG A 131 -1.23 6.32 -21.11
CA ARG A 131 -1.55 7.75 -21.23
C ARG A 131 -2.88 8.11 -20.58
N LEU A 132 -3.74 7.11 -20.39
CA LEU A 132 -4.99 7.21 -19.65
C LEU A 132 -4.84 6.71 -18.22
N ALA A 133 -3.66 6.20 -17.85
CA ALA A 133 -3.39 5.67 -16.53
C ALA A 133 -3.30 6.80 -15.52
N GLN A 134 -4.30 6.85 -14.63
CA GLN A 134 -4.34 7.82 -13.54
C GLN A 134 -3.44 7.32 -12.42
N ILE A 135 -2.53 8.18 -11.96
CA ILE A 135 -1.72 7.89 -10.77
C ILE A 135 -2.64 7.95 -9.55
N ILE A 136 -2.79 6.82 -8.87
CA ILE A 136 -3.54 6.75 -7.62
C ILE A 136 -2.59 7.07 -6.48
N VAL A 137 -2.97 8.02 -5.63
CA VAL A 137 -2.24 8.37 -4.41
C VAL A 137 -3.07 7.95 -3.21
N VAL A 138 -2.46 7.14 -2.35
CA VAL A 138 -3.03 6.72 -1.07
C VAL A 138 -2.10 7.12 0.06
N THR A 139 -2.68 7.47 1.20
CA THR A 139 -1.93 7.78 2.42
C THR A 139 -2.11 6.64 3.41
N ALA A 140 -1.15 6.48 4.31
CA ALA A 140 -1.16 5.45 5.31
C ALA A 140 -0.61 5.98 6.63
N LYS A 141 -1.10 5.39 7.72
CA LYS A 141 -0.49 5.55 9.05
C LYS A 141 0.07 4.22 9.51
N MET A 142 1.23 4.28 10.18
CA MET A 142 1.80 3.09 10.81
C MET A 142 0.84 2.58 11.87
N ALA A 143 0.41 1.33 11.71
CA ALA A 143 -0.52 0.66 12.62
C ALA A 143 0.21 -0.23 13.63
N GLN A 144 1.36 -0.78 13.25
CA GLN A 144 2.17 -1.66 14.09
C GLN A 144 3.61 -1.69 13.59
N ARG A 145 4.58 -1.78 14.50
CA ARG A 145 6.00 -2.01 14.20
C ARG A 145 6.36 -3.48 14.45
#